data_AF-A0A9E3BI90-F1
#
_entry.id   AF-A0A9E3BI90-F1
#
_cell.length_a   1.000
_cell.length_b   1.000
_cell.length_c   1.000
_cell.angle_alpha   90.00
_cell.angle_beta   90.00
_cell.angle_gamma   90.00
#
_symmetry.space_group_name_H-M   'P 1'
#
loop_
_entity.id
_entity.type
_entity.pdbx_description
1 polymer ?
#
loop_
_entity_poly.entity_id
_entity_poly.type
_entity_poly.pdbx_seq_one_letter_code
_entity_poly.pdbx_strand_id
1 'polypeptide(L)'
;PALVLGFLVTLAGLSRFLWATAIIWVVGGFGTWLIGNMGSPCGETDHIGASGLIFGWLTFLLVFGFFTRSGWQIVIGILVLVVYGGVLWGAVPVLDVCGGVSWQGHLCGGIAGVLAAYWLSSPERKARGLRRQSSQRLAKPSAPHE
;
A
#
# COMPACT_ATOMS: atom_id res chain seq x y z
N PRO A 1 -13.01 -10.20 -3.69
CA PRO A 1 -11.79 -9.35 -3.84
C PRO A 1 -10.50 -10.01 -3.33
N ALA A 2 -10.50 -10.57 -2.11
CA ALA A 2 -9.29 -11.07 -1.44
C ALA A 2 -8.44 -12.04 -2.29
N LEU A 3 -9.03 -13.08 -2.87
CA LEU A 3 -8.28 -14.06 -3.69
C LEU A 3 -7.62 -13.42 -4.91
N VAL A 4 -8.37 -12.58 -5.64
CA VAL A 4 -7.86 -11.89 -6.83
C VAL A 4 -6.74 -10.92 -6.47
N LEU A 5 -6.97 -10.05 -5.47
CA LEU A 5 -5.97 -9.06 -5.07
C LEU A 5 -4.73 -9.72 -4.47
N GLY A 6 -4.89 -10.72 -3.61
CA GLY A 6 -3.78 -11.50 -3.06
C GLY A 6 -2.95 -12.15 -4.16
N PHE A 7 -3.59 -12.78 -5.15
CA PHE A 7 -2.91 -13.33 -6.32
C PHE A 7 -2.18 -12.25 -7.14
N LEU A 8 -2.79 -11.10 -7.39
CA LEU A 8 -2.12 -10.02 -8.11
C LEU A 8 -0.90 -9.48 -7.36
N VAL A 9 -0.93 -9.44 -6.03
CA VAL A 9 0.24 -9.09 -5.22
C VAL A 9 1.31 -10.17 -5.32
N THR A 10 0.97 -11.47 -5.33
CA THR A 10 1.97 -12.54 -5.53
C THR A 10 2.63 -12.47 -6.90
N LEU A 11 1.93 -12.01 -7.95
CA LEU A 11 2.53 -11.73 -9.27
C LEU A 11 3.57 -10.62 -9.22
N ALA A 12 3.47 -9.67 -8.27
CA ALA A 12 4.52 -8.69 -8.03
C ALA A 12 5.75 -9.32 -7.34
N GLY A 13 5.60 -10.50 -6.74
CA GLY A 13 6.64 -11.33 -6.11
C GLY A 13 6.13 -12.00 -4.82
N LEU A 14 6.44 -13.28 -4.60
CA LEU A 14 6.00 -14.01 -3.41
C LEU A 14 6.50 -13.36 -2.10
N SER A 15 7.76 -12.94 -2.07
CA SER A 15 8.32 -12.22 -0.91
C SER A 15 7.58 -10.91 -0.65
N ARG A 16 7.18 -10.20 -1.71
CA ARG A 16 6.40 -8.95 -1.58
C ARG A 16 5.01 -9.21 -1.05
N PHE A 17 4.35 -10.28 -1.48
CA PHE A 17 3.07 -10.68 -0.92
C PHE A 17 3.16 -10.95 0.59
N LEU A 18 4.13 -11.74 1.03
CA LEU A 18 4.28 -12.08 2.45
C LEU A 18 4.58 -10.83 3.28
N TRP A 19 5.55 -10.01 2.87
CA TRP A 19 5.91 -8.80 3.59
C TRP A 19 4.82 -7.73 3.54
N ALA A 20 4.15 -7.54 2.40
CA ALA A 20 3.06 -6.59 2.30
C ALA A 20 1.93 -7.00 3.24
N THR A 21 1.55 -8.28 3.24
CA THR A 21 0.52 -8.81 4.14
C THR A 21 0.90 -8.60 5.61
N ALA A 22 2.15 -8.90 5.99
CA ALA A 22 2.63 -8.70 7.35
C ALA A 22 2.61 -7.21 7.75
N ILE A 23 3.10 -6.31 6.89
CA ILE A 23 3.10 -4.86 7.12
C ILE A 23 1.66 -4.35 7.27
N ILE A 24 0.76 -4.73 6.35
CA ILE A 24 -0.64 -4.30 6.39
C ILE A 24 -1.32 -4.81 7.66
N TRP A 25 -1.07 -6.06 8.04
CA TRP A 25 -1.68 -6.64 9.23
C TRP A 25 -1.22 -5.93 10.50
N VAL A 26 0.09 -5.71 10.67
CA VAL A 26 0.65 -5.07 11.86
C VAL A 26 0.35 -3.57 11.89
N VAL A 27 0.69 -2.83 10.83
CA VAL A 27 0.53 -1.37 10.80
C VAL A 27 -0.94 -0.98 10.69
N GLY A 28 -1.70 -1.68 9.86
CA GLY A 28 -3.14 -1.46 9.71
C GLY A 28 -3.89 -1.87 10.98
N GLY A 29 -3.56 -3.02 11.57
CA GLY A 29 -4.14 -3.46 12.84
C GLY A 29 -3.83 -2.51 14.00
N PHE A 30 -2.58 -2.07 14.12
CA PHE A 30 -2.17 -1.08 15.13
C PHE A 30 -2.87 0.27 14.93
N GLY A 31 -2.95 0.75 13.70
CA GLY A 31 -3.70 1.98 13.38
C GLY A 31 -5.17 1.85 13.76
N THR A 32 -5.78 0.72 13.43
CA THR A 32 -7.19 0.44 13.77
C THR A 32 -7.39 0.36 15.28
N TRP A 33 -6.47 -0.25 16.02
CA TRP A 33 -6.52 -0.28 17.49
C TRP A 33 -6.49 1.13 18.11
N LEU A 34 -5.72 2.06 17.53
CA LEU A 34 -5.64 3.45 18.02
C LEU A 34 -6.91 4.27 17.76
N ILE A 35 -7.52 4.12 16.58
CA ILE A 35 -8.62 4.99 16.15
C ILE A 35 -9.97 4.28 16.10
N GLY A 36 -10.02 3.00 16.49
CA GLY A 36 -11.14 2.11 16.25
C GLY A 36 -12.45 2.58 16.87
N ASN A 37 -12.36 3.17 18.05
CA ASN A 37 -13.50 3.74 18.78
C ASN A 37 -13.84 5.19 18.37
N MET A 38 -13.10 5.80 17.43
CA MET A 38 -13.36 7.17 17.00
C MET A 38 -14.66 7.24 16.18
N GLY A 39 -15.60 8.07 16.62
CA GLY A 39 -16.87 8.32 15.93
C GLY A 39 -17.98 7.30 16.21
N SER A 40 -17.77 6.36 17.14
CA SER A 40 -18.82 5.45 17.65
C SER A 40 -19.52 6.08 18.86
N PRO A 41 -20.82 6.42 18.79
CA PRO A 41 -21.56 6.87 19.96
C PRO A 41 -21.93 5.74 20.95
N CYS A 42 -21.61 4.47 20.63
CA CYS A 42 -22.29 3.30 21.19
C CYS A 42 -21.35 2.32 21.93
N GLY A 43 -20.09 2.72 22.20
CA GLY A 43 -19.12 1.92 22.97
C GLY A 43 -18.01 1.27 22.13
N GLU A 44 -17.30 0.31 22.75
CA GLU A 44 -16.22 -0.46 22.13
C GLU A 44 -16.69 -1.28 20.93
N THR A 45 -15.84 -1.36 19.91
CA THR A 45 -16.19 -1.95 18.62
C THR A 45 -15.21 -3.02 18.19
N ASP A 46 -15.73 -4.19 17.80
CA ASP A 46 -14.90 -5.31 17.32
C ASP A 46 -14.42 -5.09 15.88
N HIS A 47 -13.10 -4.97 15.71
CA HIS A 47 -12.46 -4.84 14.40
C HIS A 47 -11.90 -6.19 13.92
N ILE A 48 -12.76 -7.18 13.76
CA ILE A 48 -12.36 -8.52 13.32
C ILE A 48 -12.70 -8.67 11.83
N GLY A 49 -11.69 -8.71 10.96
CA GLY A 49 -11.93 -9.01 9.56
C GLY A 49 -10.71 -8.96 8.65
N ALA A 50 -10.71 -9.80 7.62
CA ALA A 50 -9.73 -9.77 6.53
C ALA A 50 -9.88 -8.52 5.63
N SER A 51 -10.89 -7.67 5.85
CA SER A 51 -11.16 -6.53 4.99
C SER A 51 -10.05 -5.47 5.03
N GLY A 52 -9.40 -5.24 6.18
CA GLY A 52 -8.22 -4.36 6.25
C GLY A 52 -7.09 -4.81 5.31
N LEU A 53 -6.87 -6.13 5.18
CA LEU A 53 -5.92 -6.70 4.22
C LEU A 53 -6.36 -6.46 2.78
N ILE A 54 -7.65 -6.58 2.47
CA ILE A 54 -8.19 -6.28 1.13
C ILE A 54 -7.88 -4.83 0.74
N PHE A 55 -8.13 -3.88 1.64
CA PHE A 55 -7.85 -2.46 1.40
C PHE A 55 -6.35 -2.20 1.27
N GLY A 56 -5.52 -2.82 2.10
CA GLY A 56 -4.08 -2.68 1.98
C GLY A 56 -3.50 -3.28 0.70
N TRP A 57 -3.95 -4.46 0.27
CA TRP A 57 -3.53 -5.04 -1.02
C TRP A 57 -4.03 -4.21 -2.20
N LEU A 58 -5.25 -3.67 -2.11
CA LEU A 58 -5.81 -2.78 -3.11
C LEU A 58 -4.90 -1.55 -3.29
N THR A 59 -4.69 -0.76 -2.23
CA THR A 59 -3.87 0.46 -2.33
C THR A 59 -2.42 0.15 -2.65
N PHE A 60 -1.86 -0.97 -2.18
CA PHE A 60 -0.55 -1.45 -2.59
C PHE A 60 -0.45 -1.56 -4.11
N LEU A 61 -1.35 -2.31 -4.75
CA LEU A 61 -1.34 -2.52 -6.20
C LEU A 61 -1.55 -1.21 -6.98
N LEU A 62 -2.37 -0.30 -6.46
CA LEU A 62 -2.60 1.01 -7.07
C LEU A 62 -1.32 1.85 -7.15
N VAL A 63 -0.50 1.84 -6.10
CA VAL A 63 0.65 2.77 -5.99
C VAL A 63 2.02 2.12 -6.28
N PHE A 64 2.13 0.79 -6.20
CA PHE A 64 3.41 0.10 -6.27
C PHE A 64 4.17 0.37 -7.59
N GLY A 65 3.46 0.36 -8.72
CA GLY A 65 4.04 0.64 -10.02
C GLY A 65 4.67 2.03 -10.14
N PHE A 66 4.11 3.02 -9.45
CA PHE A 66 4.67 4.38 -9.42
C PHE A 66 6.00 4.42 -8.63
N PHE A 67 6.08 3.70 -7.51
CA PHE A 67 7.31 3.65 -6.71
C PHE A 67 8.42 2.83 -7.38
N THR A 68 8.10 1.74 -8.06
CA THR A 68 9.06 0.95 -8.83
C THR A 68 9.38 1.57 -10.20
N ARG A 69 8.58 2.53 -10.68
CA ARG A 69 8.60 3.07 -12.05
C ARG A 69 8.46 1.99 -13.11
N SER A 70 7.60 1.00 -12.83
CA SER A 70 7.29 -0.08 -13.76
C SER A 70 5.99 0.21 -14.48
N GLY A 71 6.05 0.46 -15.80
CA GLY A 71 4.87 0.70 -16.63
C GLY A 71 3.86 -0.45 -16.57
N TRP A 72 4.33 -1.69 -16.54
CA TRP A 72 3.47 -2.86 -16.41
C TRP A 72 2.68 -2.88 -15.08
N GLN A 73 3.34 -2.56 -13.97
CA GLN A 73 2.67 -2.49 -12.67
C GLN A 73 1.70 -1.30 -12.58
N ILE A 74 1.98 -0.19 -13.28
CA ILE A 74 1.04 0.93 -13.39
C ILE A 74 -0.22 0.50 -14.14
N VAL A 75 -0.09 -0.22 -15.26
CA VAL A 75 -1.25 -0.76 -16.01
C VAL A 75 -2.08 -1.69 -15.15
N ILE A 76 -1.44 -2.59 -14.39
CA ILE A 76 -2.14 -3.46 -13.43
C ILE A 76 -2.88 -2.62 -12.38
N GLY A 77 -2.22 -1.61 -11.81
CA GLY A 77 -2.84 -0.70 -10.83
C GLY A 77 -4.06 0.02 -11.39
N ILE A 78 -3.99 0.52 -12.62
CA ILE A 78 -5.13 1.17 -13.29
C ILE A 78 -6.29 0.17 -13.52
N LEU A 79 -6.00 -1.05 -13.99
CA LEU A 79 -7.03 -2.07 -14.19
C LEU A 79 -7.70 -2.46 -12.87
N VAL A 80 -6.90 -2.62 -11.81
CA VAL A 80 -7.39 -2.85 -10.46
C VAL A 80 -8.25 -1.68 -9.97
N LEU A 81 -7.86 -0.44 -10.23
CA LEU A 81 -8.66 0.74 -9.89
C LEU A 81 -10.01 0.74 -10.60
N VAL A 82 -10.05 0.42 -11.88
CA VAL A 82 -11.30 0.37 -12.64
C VAL A 82 -12.23 -0.72 -12.11
N VAL A 83 -11.71 -1.90 -11.80
CA VAL A 83 -12.52 -3.06 -11.38
C VAL A 83 -12.92 -2.99 -9.91
N TYR A 84 -12.02 -2.54 -9.04
CA TYR A 84 -12.18 -2.58 -7.57
C TYR A 84 -12.19 -1.19 -6.91
N GLY A 85 -12.09 -0.10 -7.66
CA GLY A 85 -12.03 1.26 -7.11
C GLY A 85 -13.23 1.62 -6.25
N GLY A 86 -14.43 1.10 -6.57
CA GLY A 86 -15.61 1.27 -5.73
C GLY A 86 -15.46 0.73 -4.31
N VAL A 87 -14.57 -0.24 -4.07
CA VAL A 87 -14.27 -0.74 -2.72
C VAL A 87 -13.69 0.36 -1.83
N LEU A 88 -12.95 1.33 -2.39
CA LEU A 88 -12.34 2.42 -1.64
C LEU A 88 -13.37 3.28 -0.90
N TRP A 89 -14.63 3.31 -1.35
CA TRP A 89 -15.70 4.04 -0.65
C TRP A 89 -15.94 3.51 0.75
N GLY A 90 -15.65 2.23 1.00
CA GLY A 90 -15.75 1.64 2.33
C GLY A 90 -14.70 2.17 3.33
N ALA A 91 -13.69 2.92 2.89
CA ALA A 91 -12.72 3.59 3.77
C ALA A 91 -13.09 5.05 4.08
N VAL A 92 -14.17 5.57 3.49
CA VAL A 92 -14.64 6.93 3.75
C VAL A 92 -15.15 7.01 5.20
N PRO A 93 -14.73 8.02 5.98
CA PRO A 93 -15.21 8.21 7.34
C PRO A 93 -16.72 8.35 7.39
N VAL A 94 -17.36 7.49 8.17
CA VAL A 94 -18.78 7.63 8.53
C VAL A 94 -18.84 7.89 10.02
N LEU A 95 -19.38 9.04 10.38
CA LEU A 95 -19.55 9.49 11.76
C LEU A 95 -21.00 9.24 12.19
N ASP A 96 -21.21 8.98 13.48
CA ASP A 96 -22.54 8.95 14.11
C ASP A 96 -23.47 7.78 13.71
N VAL A 97 -22.90 6.64 13.31
CA VAL A 97 -23.65 5.41 12.99
C VAL A 97 -23.30 4.29 13.97
N CYS A 98 -24.28 3.81 14.76
CA CYS A 98 -24.09 2.62 15.60
C CYS A 98 -23.85 1.38 14.71
N GLY A 99 -22.76 0.66 14.96
CA GLY A 99 -22.35 -0.51 14.17
C GLY A 99 -21.46 -0.20 12.95
N GLY A 100 -21.06 1.07 12.74
CA GLY A 100 -20.33 1.56 11.56
C GLY A 100 -18.80 1.36 11.56
N VAL A 101 -18.30 0.20 12.00
CA VAL A 101 -16.89 0.04 12.42
C VAL A 101 -15.94 -0.51 11.35
N SER A 102 -16.31 -0.37 10.09
CA SER A 102 -15.55 -0.92 8.96
C SER A 102 -14.58 0.09 8.37
N TRP A 103 -14.89 1.38 8.40
CA TRP A 103 -14.10 2.41 7.70
C TRP A 103 -12.74 2.67 8.33
N GLN A 104 -12.62 2.62 9.67
CA GLN A 104 -11.34 2.81 10.37
C GLN A 104 -10.36 1.71 9.97
N GLY A 105 -10.80 0.45 10.01
CA GLY A 105 -10.00 -0.69 9.58
C GLY A 105 -9.63 -0.65 8.11
N HIS A 106 -10.56 -0.23 7.26
CA HIS A 106 -10.33 -0.06 5.83
C HIS A 106 -9.34 1.07 5.53
N LEU A 107 -9.46 2.22 6.20
CA LEU A 107 -8.58 3.36 6.05
C LEU A 107 -7.17 3.03 6.53
N CYS A 108 -7.04 2.49 7.75
CA CYS A 108 -5.75 2.07 8.31
C CYS A 108 -5.09 0.99 7.45
N GLY A 109 -5.87 0.00 6.98
CA GLY A 109 -5.40 -1.01 6.04
C GLY A 109 -4.90 -0.39 4.73
N GLY A 110 -5.67 0.54 4.16
CA GLY A 110 -5.31 1.28 2.95
C GLY A 110 -4.03 2.10 3.09
N ILE A 111 -3.86 2.83 4.19
CA ILE A 111 -2.63 3.57 4.52
C ILE A 111 -1.45 2.61 4.64
N ALA A 112 -1.63 1.52 5.38
CA ALA A 112 -0.59 0.50 5.55
C ALA A 112 -0.19 -0.15 4.21
N GLY A 113 -1.13 -0.31 3.27
CA GLY A 113 -0.85 -0.78 1.91
C GLY A 113 0.04 0.18 1.11
N VAL A 114 -0.18 1.49 1.22
CA VAL A 114 0.69 2.51 0.60
C VAL A 114 2.09 2.48 1.22
N LEU A 115 2.17 2.36 2.54
CA LEU A 115 3.45 2.25 3.26
C LEU A 115 4.21 0.98 2.85
N ALA A 116 3.52 -0.15 2.78
CA ALA A 116 4.10 -1.42 2.31
C ALA A 116 4.65 -1.29 0.88
N ALA A 117 3.90 -0.67 -0.03
CA ALA A 117 4.35 -0.42 -1.40
C ALA A 117 5.61 0.45 -1.45
N TYR A 118 5.65 1.51 -0.62
CA TYR A 118 6.82 2.38 -0.52
C TYR A 118 8.05 1.63 -0.01
N TRP A 119 7.94 0.88 1.10
CA TRP A 119 9.08 0.15 1.68
C TRP A 119 9.57 -0.98 0.78
N LEU A 120 8.67 -1.75 0.18
CA LEU A 120 9.02 -2.88 -0.68
C LEU A 120 9.53 -2.47 -2.07
N SER A 121 9.41 -1.19 -2.44
CA SER A 121 10.03 -0.60 -3.64
C SER A 121 11.47 -0.13 -3.43
N SER A 122 12.00 -0.24 -2.20
CA SER A 122 13.34 0.24 -1.83
C SER A 122 14.46 -0.33 -2.72
N PRO A 123 14.49 -1.64 -3.08
CA PRO A 123 15.52 -2.18 -3.95
C PRO A 123 15.58 -1.48 -5.32
N GLU A 124 14.44 -1.27 -5.97
CA GLU A 124 14.39 -0.57 -7.26
C GLU A 124 14.77 0.90 -7.13
N ARG A 125 14.32 1.56 -6.06
CA ARG A 125 14.70 2.96 -5.77
C ARG A 125 16.22 3.10 -5.60
N LYS A 126 16.85 2.19 -4.85
CA LYS A 126 18.30 2.17 -4.63
C LYS A 126 19.06 1.90 -5.93
N ALA A 127 18.64 0.90 -6.71
CA ALA A 127 19.25 0.58 -8.00
C ALA A 127 19.22 1.77 -8.97
N ARG A 128 18.10 2.51 -9.02
CA ARG A 128 17.99 3.73 -9.82
C ARG A 128 18.91 4.85 -9.33
N GLY A 129 19.03 5.03 -8.01
CA GLY A 129 19.95 6.00 -7.41
C GLY A 129 21.41 5.75 -7.81
N LEU A 130 21.85 4.47 -7.75
CA LEU A 130 23.20 4.07 -8.16
C LEU A 130 23.45 4.34 -9.64
N ARG A 131 22.51 3.96 -10.53
CA ARG A 131 22.62 4.22 -11.98
C ARG A 131 22.80 5.72 -12.28
N ARG A 132 22.01 6.58 -11.62
CA ARG A 132 22.11 8.04 -11.78
C ARG A 132 23.48 8.58 -11.37
N GLN A 133 24.03 8.08 -10.26
CA GLN A 133 25.36 8.48 -9.79
C GLN A 133 26.47 8.03 -10.75
N SER A 134 26.39 6.80 -11.28
CA SER A 134 27.34 6.30 -12.28
C SER A 134 27.32 7.16 -13.56
N SER A 135 26.14 7.49 -14.08
CA SER A 135 26.02 8.37 -15.25
C SER A 135 26.60 9.77 -15.00
N GLN A 136 26.40 10.33 -13.81
CA GLN A 136 26.97 11.64 -13.44
C GLN A 136 28.49 11.61 -13.31
N ARG A 137 29.06 10.52 -12.77
CA ARG A 137 30.53 10.35 -12.70
C ARG A 137 31.17 10.28 -14.07
N LEU A 138 30.55 9.55 -15.01
CA LEU A 138 31.03 9.44 -16.38
C LEU A 138 30.91 10.77 -17.15
N ALA A 139 29.90 11.58 -16.84
CA ALA A 139 29.68 12.87 -17.50
C ALA A 139 30.56 14.01 -16.98
N LYS A 140 31.21 13.86 -15.81
CA LYS A 140 32.11 14.90 -15.26
C LYS A 140 33.51 14.71 -15.87
N PRO A 141 34.04 15.68 -16.65
CA PRO A 141 35.41 15.60 -17.15
C PRO A 141 36.37 15.48 -15.97
N SER A 142 37.34 14.55 -16.03
CA SER A 142 38.46 14.53 -15.09
C SER A 142 39.16 15.88 -15.19
N ALA A 143 39.06 16.69 -14.13
CA ALA A 143 39.84 17.93 -14.07
C ALA A 143 41.32 17.57 -14.29
N PRO A 144 42.04 18.26 -15.19
CA PRO A 144 43.46 18.01 -15.33
C PRO A 144 44.12 18.24 -13.98
N HIS A 145 44.89 17.24 -13.55
CA HIS A 145 45.79 17.39 -12.41
C HIS A 145 46.89 18.36 -12.85
N GLU A 146 46.88 19.59 -12.32
CA GLU A 146 47.99 20.54 -12.36
C GLU A 146 49.04 20.19 -11.29
#